data_AF-A0A931X068-F1
#
_entry.id   AF-A0A931X068-F1
#
_cell.length_a   1.000
_cell.length_b   1.000
_cell.length_c   1.000
_cell.angle_alpha   90.00
_cell.angle_beta   90.00
_cell.angle_gamma   90.00
#
_symmetry.space_group_name_H-M   'P 1'
#
loop_
_entity.id
_entity.type
_entity.pdbx_description
1 polymer ?
#
loop_
_entity_poly.entity_id
_entity_poly.type
_entity_poly.pdbx_seq_one_letter_code
_entity_poly.pdbx_strand_id
1 'polypeptide(L)' 'MKSKDIKELHAKAKEELKNMLLQAKNELFSLKMQLKQNKLKNKRLIFLKRKDIARMITILKEKESHENT' A
#
# COMPACT_ATOMS: atom_id res chain seq x y z
N MET A 1 12.52 2.69 0.45
CA MET A 1 12.05 1.59 1.29
C MET A 1 12.63 0.30 0.77
N LYS A 2 13.40 -0.35 1.63
CA LYS A 2 14.24 -1.53 1.36
C LYS A 2 13.32 -2.73 1.13
N SER A 3 13.70 -3.55 0.17
CA SER A 3 13.14 -4.81 -0.31
C SER A 3 12.72 -5.88 0.73
N LYS A 4 12.78 -5.59 2.04
CA LYS A 4 12.33 -6.50 3.11
C LYS A 4 10.80 -6.56 3.24
N ASP A 5 10.09 -5.46 2.99
CA ASP A 5 8.62 -5.40 3.15
C ASP A 5 7.89 -6.33 2.16
N ILE A 6 8.46 -6.60 0.99
CA ILE A 6 7.80 -7.38 -0.07
C ILE A 6 7.70 -8.86 0.35
N LYS A 7 8.76 -9.43 0.92
CA LYS A 7 8.74 -10.83 1.40
C LYS A 7 7.76 -11.02 2.56
N GLU A 8 7.66 -10.04 3.45
CA GLU A 8 6.68 -10.04 4.55
C GLU A 8 5.25 -9.88 4.04
N LEU A 9 5.02 -9.07 3.01
CA LEU A 9 3.71 -8.96 2.36
C LEU A 9 3.26 -10.27 1.70
N HIS A 10 4.18 -11.06 1.14
CA HIS A 10 3.86 -12.40 0.63
C HIS A 10 3.53 -13.40 1.74
N ALA A 11 4.17 -13.29 2.91
CA ALA A 11 3.94 -14.18 4.05
C ALA A 11 2.59 -13.94 4.77
N LYS A 12 2.03 -12.73 4.66
CA LYS A 12 0.76 -12.38 5.32
C LYS A 12 -0.47 -12.95 4.62
N ALA A 13 -1.52 -13.22 5.40
CA ALA A 13 -2.78 -13.75 4.91
C ALA A 13 -3.48 -12.75 3.96
N LYS A 14 -4.33 -13.27 3.07
CA LYS A 14 -5.09 -12.47 2.09
C LYS A 14 -5.94 -11.39 2.76
N GLU A 15 -6.47 -11.69 3.95
CA GLU A 15 -7.26 -10.74 4.76
C GLU A 15 -6.41 -9.63 5.38
N GLU A 16 -5.24 -9.95 5.94
CA GLU A 16 -4.32 -8.93 6.44
C GLU A 16 -3.85 -7.99 5.34
N LEU A 17 -3.58 -8.50 4.14
CA LEU A 17 -3.24 -7.68 2.98
C LEU A 17 -4.36 -6.70 2.62
N LYS A 18 -5.64 -7.14 2.68
CA LYS A 18 -6.79 -6.27 2.45
C LYS A 18 -6.92 -5.19 3.54
N ASN A 19 -6.67 -5.55 4.81
CA ASN A 19 -6.67 -4.59 5.91
C ASN A 19 -5.56 -3.55 5.79
N MET A 20 -4.34 -3.97 5.44
CA MET A 20 -3.20 -3.06 5.20
C MET A 20 -3.47 -2.15 3.98
N LEU A 21 -4.10 -2.67 2.93
CA LEU A 21 -4.53 -1.87 1.78
C LEU A 21 -5.52 -0.77 2.20
N LEU A 22 -6.49 -1.10 3.06
CA LEU A 22 -7.48 -0.14 3.55
C LEU A 22 -6.81 0.95 4.40
N GLN A 23 -5.92 0.57 5.30
CA GLN A 23 -5.13 1.53 6.10
C GLN A 23 -4.27 2.43 5.21
N ALA A 24 -3.57 1.88 4.22
CA ALA A 24 -2.74 2.66 3.30
C ALA A 24 -3.56 3.64 2.44
N LYS A 25 -4.80 3.29 2.07
CA LYS A 25 -5.73 4.20 1.39
C LYS A 25 -6.17 5.34 2.29
N ASN A 26 -6.46 5.07 3.57
CA ASN A 26 -6.83 6.09 4.55
C ASN A 26 -5.66 7.06 4.81
N GLU A 27 -4.43 6.55 4.95
CA GLU A 27 -3.24 7.38 5.07
C GLU A 27 -3.01 8.24 3.82
N LEU A 28 -3.22 7.69 2.62
CA LEU A 28 -3.15 8.45 1.37
C LEU A 28 -4.18 9.58 1.34
N PHE A 29 -5.40 9.34 1.85
CA PHE A 29 -6.43 10.37 1.97
C PHE A 29 -5.99 11.49 2.93
N SER A 30 -5.48 11.13 4.11
CA SER A 30 -4.94 12.10 5.08
C SER A 30 -3.76 12.91 4.50
N LEU A 31 -2.85 12.27 3.76
CA LEU A 31 -1.74 12.96 3.08
C LEU A 31 -2.23 13.91 1.99
N LYS A 32 -3.28 13.55 1.23
CA LYS A 32 -3.92 14.45 0.26
C LYS A 32 -4.60 15.64 0.95
N MET A 33 -5.21 15.43 2.12
CA MET A 33 -5.80 16.51 2.92
C MET A 33 -4.71 17.47 3.44
N GLN A 34 -3.60 16.94 3.95
CA GLN A 34 -2.44 17.74 4.38
C GLN A 34 -1.80 18.51 3.21
N LEU A 35 -1.79 17.92 2.01
CA LEU A 35 -1.34 18.59 0.79
C LEU A 35 -2.24 19.78 0.46
N LYS A 36 -3.57 19.60 0.50
CA LYS A 36 -4.53 20.69 0.28
C LYS A 36 -4.41 21.82 1.30
N GLN A 37 -4.10 21.47 2.56
CA GLN A 37 -3.84 22.46 3.62
C GLN A 37 -2.47 23.15 3.49
N ASN A 38 -1.66 22.84 2.47
CA ASN A 38 -0.27 23.29 2.34
C ASN A 38 0.65 22.99 3.55
N LYS A 39 0.24 22.07 4.44
CA LYS A 39 1.02 21.67 5.63
C LYS A 39 1.97 20.50 5.35
N LEU A 40 1.97 19.98 4.12
CA LEU A 40 2.75 18.79 3.79
C LEU A 40 4.22 19.13 3.55
N LYS A 41 5.07 18.78 4.52
CA LYS A 41 6.53 18.99 4.44
C LYS A 41 7.20 18.20 3.31
N ASN A 42 6.66 17.04 2.92
CA ASN A 42 7.29 16.18 1.92
C ASN A 42 6.28 15.54 0.96
N LYS A 43 6.17 16.12 -0.24
CA LYS A 43 5.30 15.64 -1.33
C LYS A 43 5.71 14.25 -1.86
N ARG A 44 6.97 13.82 -1.69
CA ARG A 44 7.42 12.47 -2.10
C ARG A 44 6.74 11.35 -1.32
N LEU A 45 6.26 11.62 -0.10
CA LEU A 45 5.55 10.60 0.70
C LEU A 45 4.28 10.11 0.00
N ILE A 46 3.56 10.99 -0.69
CA ILE A 46 2.38 10.63 -1.48
C ILE A 46 2.76 9.65 -2.61
N PHE A 47 3.88 9.93 -3.29
CA PHE A 47 4.37 9.06 -4.36
C PHE A 47 4.78 7.69 -3.83
N LEU A 48 5.51 7.64 -2.71
CA LEU A 48 5.92 6.38 -2.08
C LEU A 48 4.70 5.56 -1.64
N LYS A 49 3.72 6.17 -0.97
CA LYS A 49 2.49 5.49 -0.54
C LYS A 49 1.66 4.96 -1.72
N ARG A 50 1.60 5.68 -2.84
CA ARG A 50 0.98 5.16 -4.07
C ARG A 50 1.69 3.91 -4.60
N LYS A 51 3.02 3.91 -4.57
CA LYS A 51 3.82 2.75 -5.01
C LYS A 51 3.62 1.54 -4.09
N ASP A 52 3.50 1.76 -2.79
CA ASP A 52 3.26 0.69 -1.82
C ASP A 52 1.85 0.09 -1.99
N ILE A 53 0.82 0.92 -2.22
CA ILE A 53 -0.53 0.45 -2.56
C ILE A 53 -0.51 -0.40 -3.84
N ALA A 54 0.19 0.05 -4.88
CA ALA A 54 0.29 -0.69 -6.13
C ALA A 54 0.91 -2.08 -5.93
N ARG A 55 1.99 -2.17 -5.14
CA ARG A 55 2.63 -3.46 -4.78
C ARG A 55 1.67 -4.39 -4.04
N MET A 56 0.92 -3.87 -3.07
CA MET A 56 -0.07 -4.68 -2.33
C MET A 56 -1.15 -5.24 -3.25
N ILE A 57 -1.64 -4.44 -4.21
CA ILE A 57 -2.64 -4.88 -5.20
C ILE A 57 -2.06 -5.98 -6.11
N THR A 58 -0.81 -5.82 -6.56
CA THR A 58 -0.14 -6.83 -7.39
C THR A 58 -0.04 -8.17 -6.66
N ILE A 59 0.42 -8.17 -5.41
CA ILE A 59 0.55 -9.39 -4.60
C ILE A 59 -0.81 -10.05 -4.36
N LEU A 60 -1.85 -9.26 -4.07
CA LEU A 60 -3.22 -9.78 -3.93
C LEU A 60 -3.69 -10.48 -5.20
N LYS A 61 -3.44 -9.89 -6.37
CA LYS A 61 -3.81 -10.45 -7.67
C LYS A 61 -3.03 -11.73 -7.99
N GLU A 62 -1.73 -11.76 -7.70
CA GLU A 62 -0.90 -12.96 -7.85
C GLU A 62 -1.42 -14.11 -6.98
N LYS A 63 -1.80 -13.84 -5.72
CA LYS A 63 -2.41 -14.84 -4.83
C LYS A 63 -3.76 -15.32 -5.34
N GLU A 64 -4.59 -14.43 -5.88
CA GLU A 64 -5.86 -14.81 -6.52
C GLU A 64 -5.66 -15.70 -7.75
N SER A 65 -4.67 -15.41 -8.60
CA SER A 65 -4.39 -16.24 -9.77
C SER A 65 -3.85 -17.63 -9.40
N HIS A 66 -3.03 -17.74 -8.34
CA HIS A 66 -2.52 -19.04 -7.87
C HIS A 66 -3.55 -19.93 -7.19
N GLU A 67 -4.60 -19.35 -6.59
CA GLU A 67 -5.65 -20.11 -5.89
C GLU A 67 -6.69 -20.70 -6.85
N ASN A 68 -6.74 -20.22 -8.11
CA ASN A 68 -7.68 -20.66 -9.14
C ASN A 68 -7.05 -21.65 -10.16
N THR A 69 -5.89 -22.22 -9.86
CA THR A 69 -5.19 -23.25 -10.65
C THR A 69 -4.96 -24.47 -9.79
#